data_AF-A0A7S7AWQ6-F1
#
_entry.id   AF-A0A7S7AWQ6-F1
#
_cell.length_a   1.000
_cell.length_b   1.000
_cell.length_c   1.000
_cell.angle_alpha   90.00
_cell.angle_beta   90.00
_cell.angle_gamma   90.00
#
_symmetry.space_group_name_H-M   'P 1'
#
loop_
_entity.id
_entity.type
_entity.pdbx_description
1 polymer ?
#
loop_
_entity_poly.entity_id
_entity_poly.type
_entity_poly.pdbx_seq_one_letter_code
_entity_poly.pdbx_strand_id
1 'polypeptide(L)'
;MNYFLILLKKELIECMQNKKFWSFVIFVISAVAAIFFAKRKLPEQVYLILIVMLVSQYVFDSCYNDIRSGGALFFLNIRCGSMHIIAAKAVYALIIGTFLFIPAAAFLLKEFGYADLIWLLPFFVFVTGLTYNAAILTKKSDLLTSLVTSALTLGFLQLLPYIPSLFLRFVILCFLSCLTIILASKLSKTIKYRAEISAL
;
A
#
# COMPACT_ATOMS: atom_id res chain seq x y z
N MET A 1 -14.96 4.27 22.73
CA MET A 1 -14.56 3.12 21.88
C MET A 1 -13.35 3.54 21.05
N ASN A 2 -12.23 2.82 21.10
CA ASN A 2 -11.02 3.25 20.41
C ASN A 2 -11.05 2.75 18.95
N TYR A 3 -11.70 3.52 18.08
CA TYR A 3 -11.98 3.16 16.68
C TYR A 3 -10.73 2.71 15.92
N PHE A 4 -9.61 3.38 16.15
CA PHE A 4 -8.35 3.07 15.50
C PHE A 4 -7.81 1.68 15.87
N LEU A 5 -7.93 1.28 17.14
CA LEU A 5 -7.52 -0.06 17.59
C LEU A 5 -8.37 -1.17 16.95
N ILE A 6 -9.66 -0.91 16.75
CA ILE A 6 -10.56 -1.86 16.07
C ILE A 6 -10.14 -2.02 14.60
N LEU A 7 -9.83 -0.92 13.92
CA LEU A 7 -9.35 -0.93 12.54
C LEU A 7 -8.01 -1.67 12.43
N LEU A 8 -7.06 -1.43 13.34
CA LEU A 8 -5.79 -2.15 13.34
C LEU A 8 -5.96 -3.66 13.54
N LYS A 9 -6.91 -4.08 14.39
CA LYS A 9 -7.24 -5.51 14.56
C LYS A 9 -7.88 -6.11 13.30
N LYS A 10 -8.78 -5.37 12.64
CA LYS A 10 -9.35 -5.79 11.35
C LYS A 10 -8.25 -6.01 10.31
N GLU A 11 -7.37 -5.02 10.13
CA GLU A 11 -6.26 -5.11 9.16
C GLU A 11 -5.29 -6.25 9.50
N LEU A 12 -5.06 -6.55 10.79
CA LEU A 12 -4.27 -7.71 11.20
C LEU A 12 -4.87 -9.00 10.64
N ILE A 13 -6.17 -9.19 10.86
CA ILE A 13 -6.90 -10.39 10.49
C ILE A 13 -6.90 -10.52 8.96
N GLU A 14 -7.18 -9.43 8.24
CA GLU A 14 -7.15 -9.41 6.77
C GLU A 14 -5.76 -9.72 6.22
N CYS A 15 -4.70 -9.17 6.83
CA CYS A 15 -3.33 -9.48 6.47
C CYS A 15 -3.01 -10.97 6.69
N MET A 16 -3.33 -11.52 7.86
CA MET A 16 -3.07 -12.94 8.17
C MET A 16 -3.87 -13.90 7.27
N GLN A 17 -5.10 -13.53 6.89
CA GLN A 17 -5.97 -14.39 6.08
C GLN A 17 -5.76 -14.22 4.56
N ASN A 18 -5.00 -13.21 4.12
CA ASN A 18 -4.76 -12.97 2.70
C ASN A 18 -3.78 -14.02 2.11
N LYS A 19 -4.34 -15.16 1.69
CA LYS A 19 -3.59 -16.26 1.06
C LYS A 19 -2.81 -15.81 -0.18
N LYS A 20 -3.39 -14.90 -0.98
CA LYS A 20 -2.76 -14.39 -2.20
C LYS A 20 -1.49 -13.61 -1.86
N PHE A 21 -1.57 -12.70 -0.90
CA PHE A 21 -0.43 -11.96 -0.38
C PHE A 21 0.66 -12.90 0.15
N TRP A 22 0.34 -13.83 1.05
CA TRP A 22 1.33 -14.75 1.63
C TRP A 22 1.96 -15.69 0.60
N SER A 23 1.21 -16.13 -0.41
CA SER A 23 1.77 -16.92 -1.52
C SER A 23 2.83 -16.11 -2.30
N PHE A 24 2.59 -14.82 -2.50
CA PHE A 24 3.53 -13.91 -3.15
C PHE A 24 4.76 -13.64 -2.28
N VAL A 25 4.58 -13.48 -0.96
CA VAL A 25 5.70 -13.34 0.00
C VAL A 25 6.63 -14.54 -0.09
N ILE A 26 6.08 -15.75 -0.02
CA ILE A 26 6.86 -17.00 -0.12
C ILE A 26 7.59 -17.06 -1.46
N PHE A 27 6.91 -16.74 -2.55
CA PHE A 27 7.52 -16.67 -3.88
C PHE A 27 8.71 -15.71 -3.93
N VAL A 28 8.56 -14.47 -3.45
CA VAL A 28 9.65 -13.48 -3.45
C VAL A 28 10.82 -13.94 -2.59
N ILE A 29 10.58 -14.43 -1.38
CA ILE A 29 11.65 -14.95 -0.51
C ILE A 29 12.39 -16.12 -1.18
N SER A 30 11.65 -17.05 -1.79
CA SER A 30 12.24 -18.19 -2.50
C SER A 30 13.07 -17.76 -3.71
N ALA A 31 12.61 -16.77 -4.46
CA ALA A 31 13.36 -16.20 -5.58
C ALA A 31 14.66 -15.54 -5.09
N VAL A 32 14.58 -14.68 -4.07
CA VAL A 32 15.74 -14.03 -3.45
C VAL A 32 16.77 -15.07 -2.98
N ALA A 33 16.31 -16.11 -2.28
CA ALA A 33 17.17 -17.19 -1.82
C ALA A 33 17.85 -17.93 -2.98
N ALA A 34 17.09 -18.31 -4.02
CA ALA A 34 17.64 -18.99 -5.19
C ALA A 34 18.72 -18.16 -5.90
N ILE A 35 18.51 -16.84 -6.02
CA ILE A 35 19.46 -15.92 -6.64
C ILE A 35 20.74 -15.80 -5.79
N PHE A 36 20.60 -15.73 -4.47
CA PHE A 36 21.73 -15.74 -3.54
C PHE A 36 22.58 -17.01 -3.68
N PHE A 37 21.96 -18.18 -3.65
CA PHE A 37 22.66 -19.46 -3.80
C PHE A 37 23.28 -19.65 -5.19
N ALA A 38 22.64 -19.12 -6.24
CA ALA A 38 23.18 -19.13 -7.60
C ALA A 38 24.32 -18.11 -7.82
N LYS A 39 24.69 -17.31 -6.81
CA LYS A 39 25.67 -16.21 -6.89
C LYS A 39 25.39 -15.22 -8.02
N ARG A 40 24.14 -15.12 -8.46
CA ARG A 40 23.72 -14.17 -9.49
C ARG A 40 23.47 -12.83 -8.83
N LYS A 41 24.02 -11.75 -9.40
CA LYS A 41 23.71 -10.39 -8.96
C LYS A 41 22.49 -9.92 -9.75
N LEU A 42 21.37 -9.70 -9.05
CA LEU A 42 20.29 -8.90 -9.59
C LEU A 42 20.56 -7.42 -9.29
N PRO A 43 20.12 -6.50 -10.17
CA PRO A 43 20.11 -5.08 -9.84
C PRO A 43 19.31 -4.84 -8.56
N GLU A 44 19.84 -4.04 -7.64
CA GLU A 44 19.24 -3.77 -6.33
C GLU A 44 17.84 -3.16 -6.45
N GLN A 45 17.62 -2.37 -7.52
CA GLN A 45 16.31 -1.83 -7.90
C GLN A 45 15.23 -2.90 -8.10
N VAL A 46 15.58 -4.12 -8.53
CA VAL A 46 14.61 -5.20 -8.73
C VAL A 46 14.00 -5.64 -7.40
N TYR A 47 14.81 -5.73 -6.33
CA TYR A 47 14.32 -6.05 -5.00
C TYR A 47 13.39 -4.97 -4.47
N LEU A 48 13.74 -3.70 -4.68
CA LEU A 48 12.91 -2.57 -4.29
C LEU A 48 11.55 -2.60 -5.01
N ILE A 49 11.54 -2.87 -6.32
CA ILE A 49 10.33 -3.03 -7.13
C ILE A 49 9.47 -4.18 -6.57
N LEU A 50 10.06 -5.34 -6.28
CA LEU A 50 9.33 -6.49 -5.75
C LEU A 50 8.67 -6.17 -4.40
N ILE A 51 9.39 -5.54 -3.47
CA ILE A 51 8.84 -5.14 -2.17
C ILE A 51 7.67 -4.17 -2.37
N VAL A 52 7.87 -3.13 -3.18
CA VAL A 52 6.83 -2.14 -3.46
C VAL A 52 5.59 -2.78 -4.07
N MET A 53 5.75 -3.64 -5.07
CA MET A 53 4.63 -4.35 -5.69
C MET A 53 3.87 -5.21 -4.68
N LEU A 54 4.58 -5.89 -3.77
CA LEU A 54 3.98 -6.78 -2.79
C LEU A 54 3.19 -6.03 -1.72
N VAL A 55 3.73 -4.91 -1.23
CA VAL A 55 3.00 -3.98 -0.35
C VAL A 55 1.79 -3.38 -1.07
N SER A 56 1.96 -2.99 -2.33
CA SER A 56 0.87 -2.41 -3.13
C SER A 56 -0.26 -3.42 -3.38
N GLN A 57 0.07 -4.69 -3.59
CA GLN A 57 -0.91 -5.77 -3.72
C GLN A 57 -1.70 -5.99 -2.44
N TYR A 58 -1.04 -5.99 -1.27
CA TYR A 58 -1.74 -6.04 0.02
C TYR A 58 -2.72 -4.89 0.18
N VAL A 59 -2.24 -3.65 -0.06
CA VAL A 59 -3.04 -2.43 0.05
C VAL A 59 -4.24 -2.50 -0.90
N PHE A 60 -4.04 -3.01 -2.11
CA PHE A 60 -5.11 -3.23 -3.09
C PHE A 60 -6.17 -4.20 -2.58
N ASP A 61 -5.78 -5.41 -2.17
CA ASP A 61 -6.73 -6.42 -1.69
C ASP A 61 -7.50 -5.91 -0.45
N SER A 62 -6.80 -5.23 0.46
CA SER A 62 -7.38 -4.62 1.66
C SER A 62 -8.36 -3.47 1.32
N CYS A 63 -8.03 -2.59 0.38
CA CYS A 63 -8.95 -1.54 -0.09
C CYS A 63 -10.16 -2.12 -0.82
N TYR A 64 -9.97 -3.22 -1.55
CA TYR A 64 -11.05 -3.85 -2.28
C TYR A 64 -12.07 -4.52 -1.36
N ASN A 65 -11.59 -5.22 -0.32
CA ASN A 65 -12.45 -5.82 0.71
C ASN A 65 -13.32 -4.78 1.42
N ASP A 66 -12.78 -3.59 1.66
CA ASP A 66 -13.51 -2.46 2.25
C ASP A 66 -14.67 -1.95 1.40
N ILE A 67 -14.48 -1.96 0.08
CA ILE A 67 -15.45 -1.43 -0.88
C ILE A 67 -16.52 -2.49 -1.21
N ARG A 68 -16.27 -3.77 -0.95
CA ARG A 68 -17.26 -4.84 -1.03
C ARG A 68 -18.32 -4.69 0.08
N SER A 69 -19.54 -5.19 -0.15
CA SER A 69 -20.72 -4.93 0.68
C SER A 69 -20.51 -5.18 2.18
N GLY A 70 -19.78 -6.23 2.56
CA GLY A 70 -19.47 -6.54 3.96
C GLY A 70 -18.59 -5.50 4.65
N GLY A 71 -17.56 -4.99 3.97
CA GLY A 71 -16.67 -3.95 4.50
C GLY A 71 -17.37 -2.61 4.66
N ALA A 72 -18.15 -2.20 3.66
CA ALA A 72 -18.91 -0.94 3.68
C ALA A 72 -19.92 -0.90 4.85
N LEU A 73 -20.62 -2.01 5.10
CA LEU A 73 -21.55 -2.14 6.24
C LEU A 73 -20.84 -2.09 7.59
N PHE A 74 -19.66 -2.70 7.72
CA PHE A 74 -18.85 -2.65 8.94
C PHE A 74 -18.46 -1.20 9.28
N PHE A 75 -18.03 -0.41 8.30
CA PHE A 75 -17.67 0.99 8.54
C PHE A 75 -18.86 1.89 8.85
N LEU A 76 -20.03 1.61 8.26
CA LEU A 76 -21.29 2.28 8.59
C LEU A 76 -21.67 2.03 10.06
N ASN A 77 -21.59 0.78 10.52
CA ASN A 77 -21.93 0.41 11.89
C ASN A 77 -21.01 1.06 12.93
N ILE A 78 -19.71 1.13 12.64
CA ILE A 78 -18.74 1.72 13.55
C ILE A 78 -18.74 3.26 13.48
N ARG A 79 -19.41 3.86 12.46
CA ARG A 79 -19.45 5.31 12.21
C ARG A 79 -18.06 5.94 12.12
N CYS A 80 -17.10 5.20 11.57
CA CYS A 80 -15.72 5.64 11.49
C CYS A 80 -15.48 6.55 10.28
N GLY A 81 -14.70 7.61 10.45
CA GLY A 81 -14.28 8.48 9.34
C GLY A 81 -13.28 7.80 8.40
N SER A 82 -13.34 8.11 7.11
CA SER A 82 -12.46 7.58 6.05
C SER A 82 -10.96 7.78 6.33
N MET A 83 -10.59 8.88 6.99
CA MET A 83 -9.21 9.18 7.37
C MET A 83 -8.61 8.10 8.29
N HIS A 84 -9.41 7.57 9.23
CA HIS A 84 -8.93 6.55 10.16
C HIS A 84 -8.73 5.20 9.45
N ILE A 85 -9.57 4.90 8.47
CA ILE A 85 -9.47 3.69 7.63
C ILE A 85 -8.17 3.76 6.81
N ILE A 86 -7.93 4.88 6.13
CA ILE A 86 -6.72 5.08 5.32
C ILE A 86 -5.46 5.05 6.22
N ALA A 87 -5.52 5.66 7.40
CA ALA A 87 -4.41 5.65 8.35
C ALA A 87 -4.06 4.24 8.84
N ALA A 88 -5.06 3.41 9.17
CA ALA A 88 -4.83 2.03 9.58
C ALA A 88 -4.15 1.20 8.47
N LYS A 89 -4.59 1.36 7.22
CA LYS A 89 -3.97 0.71 6.06
C LYS A 89 -2.54 1.17 5.81
N ALA A 90 -2.29 2.47 5.91
CA ALA A 90 -0.96 3.03 5.77
C ALA A 90 -0.01 2.45 6.83
N VAL A 91 -0.46 2.33 8.09
CA VAL A 91 0.33 1.68 9.16
C VAL A 91 0.68 0.24 8.79
N TYR A 92 -0.27 -0.56 8.28
CA TYR A 92 0.03 -1.94 7.85
C TYR A 92 0.93 -2.01 6.63
N ALA A 93 0.77 -1.11 5.65
CA ALA A 93 1.66 -1.02 4.50
C ALA A 93 3.10 -0.75 4.94
N LEU A 94 3.30 0.13 5.94
CA LEU A 94 4.61 0.38 6.55
C LEU A 94 5.15 -0.85 7.26
N ILE A 95 4.36 -1.48 8.13
CA ILE A 95 4.77 -2.69 8.88
C ILE A 95 5.22 -3.78 7.91
N ILE A 96 4.41 -4.08 6.89
CA ILE A 96 4.71 -5.11 5.88
C ILE A 96 5.96 -4.73 5.10
N GLY A 97 6.05 -3.48 4.63
CA GLY A 97 7.23 -2.97 3.93
C GLY A 97 8.49 -3.19 4.76
N THR A 98 8.50 -2.74 6.01
CA THR A 98 9.63 -2.92 6.94
C THR A 98 9.99 -4.39 7.13
N PHE A 99 9.01 -5.28 7.32
CA PHE A 99 9.28 -6.72 7.45
C PHE A 99 9.93 -7.32 6.20
N LEU A 100 9.47 -6.94 5.01
CA LEU A 100 10.04 -7.40 3.74
C LEU A 100 11.43 -6.79 3.45
N PHE A 101 11.72 -5.62 4.03
CA PHE A 101 13.03 -5.00 3.95
C PHE A 101 14.10 -5.76 4.75
N ILE A 102 13.76 -6.42 5.86
CA ILE A 102 14.72 -7.16 6.70
C ILE A 102 15.52 -8.21 5.89
N PRO A 103 14.90 -9.16 5.16
CA PRO A 103 15.65 -10.12 4.36
C PRO A 103 16.36 -9.47 3.15
N ALA A 104 15.83 -8.35 2.64
CA ALA A 104 16.41 -7.63 1.50
C ALA A 104 17.56 -6.69 1.90
N ALA A 105 17.71 -6.37 3.20
CA ALA A 105 18.70 -5.44 3.74
C ALA A 105 20.13 -5.83 3.34
N ALA A 106 20.46 -7.13 3.35
CA ALA A 106 21.77 -7.64 2.96
C ALA A 106 22.15 -7.34 1.49
N PHE A 107 21.16 -7.04 0.65
CA PHE A 107 21.35 -6.69 -0.76
C PHE A 107 21.22 -5.18 -0.99
N LEU A 108 20.16 -4.56 -0.46
CA LEU A 108 19.85 -3.15 -0.69
C LEU A 108 20.81 -2.20 0.02
N LEU A 109 21.43 -2.62 1.11
CA LEU A 109 22.33 -1.76 1.88
C LEU A 109 23.74 -1.63 1.27
N LYS A 110 23.99 -2.28 0.13
CA LYS A 110 25.27 -2.17 -0.58
C LYS A 110 25.35 -0.87 -1.39
N GLU A 111 24.26 -0.45 -2.02
CA GLU A 111 24.19 0.85 -2.71
C GLU A 111 23.43 1.91 -1.92
N PHE A 112 22.49 1.54 -1.03
CA PHE A 112 21.66 2.51 -0.30
C PHE A 112 21.97 2.50 1.20
N GLY A 113 22.19 3.66 1.81
CA GLY A 113 22.19 3.76 3.27
C GLY A 113 20.79 3.54 3.85
N TYR A 114 20.69 3.12 5.11
CA TYR A 114 19.38 3.07 5.81
C TYR A 114 18.63 4.40 5.76
N ALA A 115 19.36 5.52 5.83
CA ALA A 115 18.80 6.87 5.73
C ALA A 115 18.19 7.15 4.34
N ASP A 116 18.71 6.52 3.30
CA ASP A 116 18.25 6.70 1.92
C ASP A 116 16.91 5.99 1.67
N LEU A 117 16.41 5.20 2.62
CA LEU A 117 15.15 4.48 2.53
C LEU A 117 13.99 5.21 3.23
N ILE A 118 14.26 6.33 3.92
CA ILE A 118 13.25 7.07 4.70
C ILE A 118 12.09 7.58 3.83
N TRP A 119 12.32 7.82 2.54
CA TRP A 119 11.28 8.25 1.59
C TRP A 119 10.25 7.16 1.29
N LEU A 120 10.51 5.90 1.63
CA LEU A 120 9.51 4.84 1.50
C LEU A 120 8.31 5.03 2.42
N LEU A 121 8.51 5.72 3.56
CA LEU A 121 7.44 6.01 4.51
C LEU A 121 6.31 6.81 3.83
N PRO A 122 6.55 8.03 3.30
CA PRO A 122 5.52 8.76 2.58
C PRO A 122 5.15 8.07 1.25
N PHE A 123 6.04 7.28 0.64
CA PHE A 123 5.69 6.54 -0.57
C PHE A 123 4.56 5.51 -0.35
N PHE A 124 4.61 4.71 0.71
CA PHE A 124 3.55 3.74 1.00
C PHE A 124 2.22 4.40 1.39
N VAL A 125 2.29 5.57 2.04
CA VAL A 125 1.10 6.40 2.31
C VAL A 125 0.49 6.89 1.00
N PHE A 126 1.31 7.39 0.07
CA PHE A 126 0.89 7.78 -1.27
C PHE A 126 0.20 6.63 -2.02
N VAL A 127 0.82 5.44 -2.04
CA VAL A 127 0.25 4.23 -2.67
C VAL A 127 -1.08 3.84 -2.06
N THR A 128 -1.24 3.97 -0.73
CA THR A 128 -2.50 3.71 -0.04
C THR A 128 -3.61 4.66 -0.49
N GLY A 129 -3.33 5.97 -0.50
CA GLY A 129 -4.29 6.96 -0.98
C GLY A 129 -4.63 6.79 -2.46
N LEU A 130 -3.64 6.51 -3.30
CA LEU A 130 -3.81 6.26 -4.73
C LEU A 130 -4.71 5.05 -4.99
N THR A 131 -4.42 3.94 -4.31
CA THR A 131 -5.17 2.69 -4.46
C THR A 131 -6.62 2.83 -4.02
N TYR A 132 -6.85 3.52 -2.91
CA TYR A 132 -8.20 3.84 -2.46
C TYR A 132 -8.95 4.67 -3.50
N ASN A 133 -8.36 5.75 -4.02
CA ASN A 133 -8.99 6.58 -5.05
C ASN A 133 -9.31 5.79 -6.32
N ALA A 134 -8.36 5.00 -6.80
CA ALA A 134 -8.53 4.19 -8.00
C ALA A 134 -9.69 3.20 -7.83
N ALA A 135 -9.78 2.51 -6.69
CA ALA A 135 -10.82 1.52 -6.44
C ALA A 135 -12.24 2.12 -6.44
N ILE A 136 -12.37 3.39 -6.04
CA ILE A 136 -13.63 4.13 -6.11
C ILE A 136 -13.96 4.52 -7.54
N LEU A 137 -12.99 5.09 -8.28
CA LEU A 137 -13.20 5.64 -9.62
C LEU A 137 -13.53 4.57 -10.67
N THR A 138 -12.90 3.41 -10.57
CA THR A 138 -13.10 2.27 -11.48
C THR A 138 -14.39 1.49 -11.20
N LYS A 139 -15.26 1.99 -10.33
CA LYS A 139 -16.53 1.34 -9.91
C LYS A 139 -16.31 -0.09 -9.42
N LYS A 140 -15.25 -0.36 -8.66
CA LYS A 140 -14.92 -1.70 -8.13
C LYS A 140 -14.48 -2.72 -9.20
N SER A 141 -14.04 -2.27 -10.38
CA SER A 141 -13.37 -3.17 -11.34
C SER A 141 -11.99 -3.54 -10.83
N ASP A 142 -11.81 -4.79 -10.41
CA ASP A 142 -10.56 -5.32 -9.87
C ASP A 142 -9.38 -5.09 -10.83
N LEU A 143 -9.56 -5.53 -12.07
CA LEU A 143 -8.51 -5.51 -13.09
C LEU A 143 -8.06 -4.07 -13.40
N LEU A 144 -9.02 -3.17 -13.63
CA LEU A 144 -8.72 -1.79 -14.01
C LEU A 144 -8.07 -1.02 -12.86
N THR A 145 -8.53 -1.25 -11.63
CA THR A 145 -7.94 -0.64 -10.43
C THR A 145 -6.52 -1.10 -10.22
N SER A 146 -6.29 -2.41 -10.24
CA SER A 146 -4.98 -3.00 -10.05
C SER A 146 -4.00 -2.49 -11.12
N LEU A 147 -4.43 -2.39 -12.37
CA LEU A 147 -3.57 -1.97 -13.47
C LEU A 147 -3.18 -0.48 -13.38
N VAL A 148 -4.15 0.41 -13.10
CA VAL A 148 -3.90 1.85 -12.92
C VAL A 148 -2.99 2.10 -11.73
N THR A 149 -3.25 1.45 -10.60
CA THR A 149 -2.46 1.61 -9.37
C THR A 149 -1.06 1.08 -9.53
N SER A 150 -0.87 -0.10 -10.14
CA SER A 150 0.45 -0.65 -10.42
C SER A 150 1.24 0.22 -11.39
N ALA A 151 0.63 0.70 -12.47
CA ALA A 151 1.31 1.52 -13.48
C ALA A 151 1.80 2.84 -12.89
N LEU A 152 0.95 3.54 -12.13
CA LEU A 152 1.33 4.78 -11.48
C LEU A 152 2.36 4.56 -10.38
N THR A 153 2.20 3.52 -9.54
CA THR A 153 3.16 3.22 -8.47
C THR A 153 4.55 2.92 -9.03
N LEU A 154 4.64 2.10 -10.08
CA LEU A 154 5.90 1.79 -10.74
C LEU A 154 6.49 3.02 -11.46
N GLY A 155 5.66 3.82 -12.12
CA GLY A 155 6.09 5.07 -12.75
C GLY A 155 6.72 6.04 -11.75
N PHE A 156 6.06 6.28 -10.61
CA PHE A 156 6.63 7.10 -9.54
C PHE A 156 7.91 6.50 -8.95
N LEU A 157 7.94 5.18 -8.75
CA LEU A 157 9.12 4.48 -8.24
C LEU A 157 10.34 4.65 -9.16
N GLN A 158 10.13 4.61 -10.49
CA GLN A 158 11.19 4.82 -11.49
C GLN A 158 11.62 6.29 -11.60
N LEU A 159 10.71 7.25 -11.37
CA LEU A 159 11.01 8.68 -11.45
C LEU A 159 11.73 9.22 -10.21
N LEU A 160 11.46 8.65 -9.03
CA LEU A 160 12.01 9.09 -7.75
C LEU A 160 13.55 9.18 -7.70
N PRO A 161 14.32 8.19 -8.24
CA PRO A 161 15.77 8.26 -8.29
C PRO A 161 16.35 9.49 -9.02
N TYR A 162 15.62 10.05 -10.00
CA TYR A 162 16.09 11.23 -10.75
C TYR A 162 16.08 12.53 -9.93
N ILE A 163 15.39 12.55 -8.78
CA ILE A 163 15.41 13.67 -7.86
C ILE A 163 16.66 13.51 -6.98
N PRO A 164 17.71 14.33 -7.08
CA PRO A 164 18.97 14.06 -6.40
C PRO A 164 18.89 14.23 -4.87
N SER A 165 18.02 15.11 -4.38
CA SER A 165 17.90 15.40 -2.94
C SER A 165 16.87 14.50 -2.26
N LEU A 166 17.31 13.73 -1.25
CA LEU A 166 16.44 12.92 -0.39
C LEU A 166 15.35 13.75 0.30
N PHE A 167 15.72 14.94 0.77
CA PHE A 167 14.76 15.86 1.39
C PHE A 167 13.67 16.26 0.39
N LEU A 168 14.05 16.58 -0.85
CA LEU A 168 13.11 16.96 -1.89
C LEU A 168 12.19 15.78 -2.27
N ARG A 169 12.74 14.56 -2.40
CA ARG A 169 11.94 13.33 -2.59
C ARG A 169 10.88 13.18 -1.50
N PHE A 170 11.31 13.32 -0.25
CA PHE A 170 10.44 13.18 0.91
C PHE A 170 9.30 14.22 0.90
N VAL A 171 9.63 15.50 0.68
CA VAL A 171 8.64 16.60 0.63
C VAL A 171 7.62 16.39 -0.49
N ILE A 172 8.08 16.03 -1.70
CA ILE A 172 7.19 15.75 -2.84
C ILE A 172 6.25 14.59 -2.52
N LEU A 173 6.76 13.51 -1.93
CA LEU A 173 5.95 12.36 -1.56
C LEU A 173 4.96 12.67 -0.45
N CYS A 174 5.33 13.46 0.55
CA CYS A 174 4.40 13.95 1.57
C CYS A 174 3.28 14.78 0.95
N PHE A 175 3.62 15.70 0.04
CA PHE A 175 2.63 16.51 -0.66
C PHE A 175 1.67 15.65 -1.49
N LEU A 176 2.20 14.73 -2.29
CA LEU A 176 1.41 13.79 -3.09
C LEU A 176 0.52 12.89 -2.21
N SER A 177 1.05 12.40 -1.08
CA SER A 177 0.29 11.62 -0.10
C SER A 177 -0.88 12.40 0.47
N CYS A 178 -0.65 13.64 0.89
CA CYS A 178 -1.70 14.51 1.39
C CYS A 178 -2.78 14.74 0.33
N LEU A 179 -2.38 15.02 -0.92
CA LEU A 179 -3.33 15.19 -2.02
C LEU A 179 -4.18 13.94 -2.25
N THR A 180 -3.57 12.75 -2.32
CA THR A 180 -4.32 11.50 -2.55
C THR A 180 -5.25 11.18 -1.37
N ILE A 181 -4.83 11.43 -0.13
CA ILE A 181 -5.69 11.24 1.06
C ILE A 181 -6.87 12.21 1.06
N ILE A 182 -6.66 13.49 0.73
CA ILE A 182 -7.74 14.49 0.66
C ILE A 182 -8.77 14.10 -0.40
N LEU A 183 -8.32 13.68 -1.57
CA LEU A 183 -9.19 13.18 -2.64
C LEU A 183 -9.96 11.94 -2.19
N ALA A 184 -9.28 10.99 -1.53
CA ALA A 184 -9.88 9.77 -1.01
C ALA A 184 -10.96 10.06 0.03
N SER A 185 -10.69 11.01 0.94
CA SER A 185 -11.64 11.45 1.95
C SER A 185 -12.90 12.06 1.34
N LYS A 186 -12.77 12.87 0.28
CA LYS A 186 -13.91 13.43 -0.45
C LYS A 186 -14.71 12.34 -1.19
N LEU A 187 -14.03 11.44 -1.89
CA LEU A 187 -14.67 10.37 -2.65
C LEU A 187 -15.37 9.33 -1.77
N SER A 188 -14.83 9.05 -0.58
CA SER A 188 -15.43 8.14 0.41
C SER A 188 -16.80 8.62 0.91
N LYS A 189 -17.01 9.93 1.07
CA LYS A 189 -18.32 10.50 1.43
C LYS A 189 -19.40 10.13 0.41
N THR A 190 -19.04 10.11 -0.88
CA THR A 190 -19.92 9.70 -1.97
C THR A 190 -20.29 8.21 -1.89
N ILE A 191 -19.40 7.36 -1.38
CA ILE A 191 -19.68 5.93 -1.16
C ILE A 191 -20.59 5.73 0.04
N LYS A 192 -20.32 6.42 1.15
CA LYS A 192 -21.18 6.34 2.34
C LYS A 192 -22.62 6.68 1.99
N TYR A 193 -22.83 7.73 1.20
CA TYR A 193 -24.14 8.13 0.68
C TYR A 193 -24.80 7.02 -0.17
N ARG A 194 -24.05 6.38 -1.08
CA ARG A 194 -24.59 5.26 -1.89
C ARG A 194 -24.93 4.04 -1.05
N ALA A 195 -24.11 3.72 -0.04
CA ALA A 195 -24.32 2.59 0.84
C ALA A 195 -25.55 2.81 1.76
N GLU A 196 -25.72 4.03 2.27
CA GLU A 196 -26.91 4.44 3.04
C GLU A 196 -28.19 4.35 2.19
N ILE A 197 -28.16 4.76 0.92
CA ILE A 197 -29.32 4.62 0.01
C ILE A 197 -29.62 3.15 -0.32
N SER A 198 -28.61 2.31 -0.51
CA SER A 198 -28.82 0.89 -0.83
C SER A 198 -29.26 0.01 0.34
N ALA A 199 -29.15 0.52 1.58
CA ALA A 199 -29.56 -0.15 2.80
C ALA A 199 -30.97 0.26 3.27
N LEU A 200 -31.58 1.23 2.58
CA LEU A 200 -32.99 1.64 2.69
C LEU A 200 -33.83 0.86 1.68
#